data_AF-A0A7Y3F942-F1
#
_entry.id   AF-A0A7Y3F942-F1
#
_cell.length_a   1.000
_cell.length_b   1.000
_cell.length_c   1.000
_cell.angle_alpha   90.00
_cell.angle_beta   90.00
_cell.angle_gamma   90.00
#
_symmetry.space_group_name_H-M   'P 1'
#
loop_
_entity.id
_entity.type
_entity.pdbx_description
1 polymer ?
#
loop_
_entity_poly.entity_id
_entity_poly.type
_entity_poly.pdbx_seq_one_letter_code
_entity_poly.pdbx_strand_id
1 'polypeptide(L)' 'AGFERSEVVAVEGIGWIMPDFEDRWADPANRRHILDIVALTEREPSILGVSQHLLGVGWSPA' A
#
# COMPACT_ATOMS: atom_id res chain seq x y z
N ALA A 1 -5.63 23.06 -2.48
CA ALA A 1 -4.16 23.02 -2.51
C ALA A 1 -3.54 23.33 -3.89
N GLY A 2 -4.31 23.60 -4.94
CA GLY A 2 -3.76 24.07 -6.22
C GLY A 2 -3.07 23.00 -7.09
N PHE A 3 -3.21 21.72 -6.78
CA PHE A 3 -2.69 20.61 -7.60
C PHE A 3 -3.59 20.33 -8.80
N GLU A 4 -3.01 19.98 -9.95
CA GLU A 4 -3.75 19.60 -11.18
C GLU A 4 -4.33 18.19 -11.13
N ARG A 5 -3.64 17.31 -10.41
CA ARG A 5 -3.98 15.91 -10.18
C ARG A 5 -3.60 15.57 -8.75
N SER A 6 -4.31 14.62 -8.16
CA SER A 6 -3.91 14.01 -6.90
C SER A 6 -4.28 12.54 -6.86
N GLU A 7 -3.50 11.76 -6.14
CA GLU A 7 -3.76 10.35 -5.86
C GLU A 7 -3.47 10.07 -4.39
N VAL A 8 -4.15 9.08 -3.83
CA VAL A 8 -3.71 8.48 -2.57
C VAL A 8 -3.57 6.99 -2.76
N VAL A 9 -2.48 6.45 -2.22
CA VAL A 9 -2.15 5.03 -2.25
C VAL A 9 -1.93 4.53 -0.84
N ALA A 10 -2.27 3.26 -0.61
CA ALA A 10 -1.98 2.58 0.63
C ALA A 10 -0.49 2.23 0.73
N VAL A 11 0.10 2.46 1.90
CA VAL A 11 1.46 2.02 2.23
C VAL A 11 1.34 0.76 3.10
N GLU A 12 1.93 -0.35 2.66
CA GLU A 12 1.81 -1.69 3.27
C GLU A 12 0.43 -2.36 3.12
N GLY A 13 -0.64 -1.59 2.86
CA GLY A 13 -1.97 -2.12 2.56
C GLY A 13 -2.49 -3.01 3.69
N ILE A 14 -3.05 -4.18 3.34
CA ILE A 14 -3.52 -5.16 4.34
C ILE A 14 -2.38 -5.95 5.01
N GLY A 15 -1.13 -5.75 4.59
CA GLY A 15 0.02 -6.53 5.05
C GLY A 15 0.29 -6.43 6.54
N TRP A 16 -0.03 -5.28 7.16
CA TRP A 16 0.21 -5.04 8.60
C TRP A 16 -0.62 -5.93 9.53
N ILE A 17 -1.76 -6.45 9.05
CA ILE A 17 -2.67 -7.30 9.85
C ILE A 17 -2.12 -8.72 10.01
N MET A 18 -1.12 -9.08 9.20
CA MET A 18 -0.57 -10.43 9.15
C MET A 18 0.09 -10.80 10.48
N PRO A 19 -0.36 -11.86 11.18
CA PRO A 19 0.37 -12.39 12.32
C PRO A 19 1.71 -12.97 11.83
N ASP A 20 2.74 -12.92 12.68
CA ASP A 20 4.07 -13.49 12.41
C ASP A 20 4.72 -12.92 11.13
N PHE A 21 4.52 -11.62 10.88
CA PHE A 21 5.05 -10.94 9.70
C PHE A 21 6.54 -11.20 9.50
N GLU A 22 7.35 -11.09 10.55
CA GLU A 22 8.80 -11.27 10.48
C GLU A 22 9.20 -12.67 9.96
N ASP A 23 8.56 -13.72 10.47
CA ASP A 23 8.83 -15.10 10.07
C ASP A 23 8.47 -15.33 8.59
N ARG A 24 7.34 -14.78 8.15
CA ARG A 24 6.90 -14.87 6.75
C ARG A 24 7.76 -14.01 5.83
N TRP A 25 8.19 -12.84 6.28
CA TRP A 25 9.04 -11.95 5.53
C TRP A 25 10.46 -12.51 5.33
N ALA A 26 10.95 -13.31 6.28
CA ALA A 26 12.25 -13.97 6.19
C ALA A 26 12.33 -14.96 5.00
N ASP A 27 11.25 -15.69 4.71
CA ASP A 27 11.17 -16.56 3.54
C ASP A 27 10.96 -15.73 2.24
N PRO A 28 11.89 -15.79 1.27
CA PRO A 28 11.78 -15.05 0.02
C PRO A 28 10.51 -15.32 -0.79
N ALA A 29 9.99 -16.55 -0.77
CA ALA A 29 8.78 -16.90 -1.52
C ALA A 29 7.54 -16.24 -0.89
N ASN A 30 7.43 -16.29 0.44
CA ASN A 30 6.36 -15.63 1.17
C ASN A 30 6.45 -14.11 1.07
N ARG A 31 7.65 -13.53 1.19
CA ARG A 31 7.88 -12.10 0.94
C ARG A 31 7.38 -11.66 -0.43
N ARG A 32 7.61 -12.48 -1.47
CA ARG A 32 7.11 -12.19 -2.81
C ARG A 32 5.58 -12.16 -2.84
N HIS A 33 4.92 -13.17 -2.28
CA HIS A 33 3.46 -13.21 -2.20
C HIS A 33 2.87 -12.03 -1.43
N ILE A 34 3.50 -11.63 -0.31
CA ILE A 34 3.08 -10.45 0.47
C ILE A 34 3.13 -9.21 -0.42
N LEU A 35 4.25 -8.98 -1.11
CA LEU A 35 4.42 -7.83 -1.98
C LEU A 35 3.44 -7.84 -3.16
N ASP A 36 3.14 -9.01 -3.73
CA ASP A 36 2.15 -9.14 -4.81
C ASP A 36 0.74 -8.75 -4.32
N ILE A 37 0.34 -9.15 -3.11
CA ILE A 37 -0.94 -8.76 -2.52
C ILE A 37 -0.98 -7.25 -2.24
N VAL A 38 0.10 -6.68 -1.70
CA VAL A 38 0.19 -5.22 -1.47
C VAL A 38 0.05 -4.46 -2.79
N ALA A 39 0.74 -4.90 -3.84
CA ALA A 39 0.65 -4.29 -5.17
C ALA A 39 -0.74 -4.42 -5.81
N LEU A 40 -1.49 -5.48 -5.52
CA LEU A 40 -2.86 -5.64 -5.99
C LEU A 40 -3.86 -4.73 -5.26
N THR A 41 -3.53 -4.32 -4.03
CA THR A 41 -4.46 -3.61 -3.14
C THR A 41 -4.10 -2.15 -2.89
N GLU A 42 -2.92 -1.69 -3.32
CA GLU A 42 -2.39 -0.34 -3.05
C GLU A 42 -3.30 0.81 -3.51
N ARG A 43 -4.17 0.56 -4.50
CA ARG A 43 -5.04 1.54 -5.14
C ARG A 43 -6.52 1.18 -5.08
N GLU A 44 -6.89 0.09 -4.41
CA GLU A 44 -8.26 -0.41 -4.37
C GLU A 44 -9.13 0.48 -3.46
N PRO A 45 -10.06 1.29 -4.01
CA PRO A 45 -10.74 2.32 -3.24
C PRO A 45 -11.55 1.78 -2.06
N SER A 46 -12.10 0.57 -2.19
CA SER A 46 -12.92 -0.05 -1.15
C SER A 46 -12.15 -0.44 0.12
N ILE A 47 -10.81 -0.56 0.04
CA ILE A 47 -9.97 -1.01 1.15
C ILE A 47 -8.78 -0.08 1.45
N LEU A 48 -8.65 1.07 0.77
CA LEU A 48 -7.60 2.06 1.03
C LEU A 48 -7.48 2.40 2.53
N GLY A 49 -8.62 2.58 3.21
CA GLY A 49 -8.67 2.93 4.62
C GLY A 49 -8.21 1.83 5.60
N VAL A 50 -7.97 0.59 5.12
CA VAL A 50 -7.43 -0.50 5.95
C VAL A 50 -5.94 -0.30 6.24
N SER A 51 -5.24 0.39 5.35
CA SER A 51 -3.81 0.71 5.50
C SER A 51 -3.55 1.59 6.73
N GLN A 52 -2.50 1.33 7.50
CA GLN A 52 -2.12 2.20 8.62
C GLN A 52 -1.59 3.56 8.15
N HIS A 53 -0.94 3.58 6.99
CA HIS A 53 -0.36 4.78 6.40
C HIS A 53 -0.90 4.97 4.97
N LEU A 54 -1.15 6.23 4.60
CA LEU A 54 -1.55 6.64 3.26
C LEU A 54 -0.54 7.64 2.71
N LEU A 55 -0.17 7.49 1.45
CA LEU A 55 0.67 8.43 0.73
C LEU A 55 -0.18 9.24 -0.24
N GLY A 56 -0.22 10.56 -0.03
CA GLY A 56 -0.81 11.50 -0.98
C GLY A 56 0.23 11.97 -1.99
N VAL A 57 -0.09 11.84 -3.28
CA VAL A 57 0.72 12.34 -4.40
C VAL A 57 -0.05 13.48 -5.06
N GLY A 58 0.62 14.63 -5.26
CA GLY A 58 0.05 15.79 -5.93
C GLY A 58 0.98 16.29 -7.03
N TRP A 59 0.40 16.72 -8.15
CA TRP A 59 1.14 17.29 -9.27
C TRP A 59 0.92 18.80 -9.32
N SER A 60 2.00 19.56 -9.47
CA SER A 60 1.92 21.00 -9.72
C SER A 60 1.28 21.25 -11.09
N PRO A 61 0.47 22.31 -11.26
CA PRO A 61 0.06 22.77 -12.58
C PRO A 61 1.28 23.05 -13.47
N ALA A 62 1.12 22.80 -14.78
CA ALA A 62 2.10 23.12 -15.82
C ALA A 62 2.41 24.62 -15.96
#